data_AF-A0A3D0HRH2-F1
#
_entry.id   AF-A0A3D0HRH2-F1
#
_cell.length_a   1.000
_cell.length_b   1.000
_cell.length_c   1.000
_cell.angle_alpha   90.00
_cell.angle_beta   90.00
_cell.angle_gamma   90.00
#
_symmetry.space_group_name_H-M   'P 1'
#
loop_
_entity.id
_entity.type
_entity.pdbx_description
1 polymer ?
#
loop_
_entity_poly.entity_id
_entity_poly.type
_entity_poly.pdbx_seq_one_letter_code
_entity_poly.pdbx_strand_id
1 'polypeptide(L)'
;MKRKTEIGMVVFFAVILLTGLTACGGYRIETGSVSGGAVSGQAVSGTAVSDSTALNIHVMTEGKVTIPNPADVEGSADVYLRKEPDDNIYVEDHYGEEVVPSVYEDFLADMSFLGFDKPVFVSSYAVGNLTKITDSIAHVTTQTKKGIKEKEIEGDCLVLFVTAEIPTAEDYMKDVENGIDSQSYIVVLDYGAGKSYKIETEFLLANIQHWSDLETVDLTGDGVQEVAVQHCYNQTIVFGAYRVNRETAELREIYSTLLSEEGGYREERGFKGTLLDDYKVKLEFPDIGYSKTVSMMEDGGYTEEELQIENHEDGEGSIKNYGALWKDGVLKGDGPVFLYTTDHVDYIKNKDGSIRVDFAWLLAVEHRSCDIGTMHVYYEYDKSKDTLVLAGAKYVNREQAEKEWKEWAKRMRKKRGSCDEEKMEWISDFDGNDSSRYAGFDCLWR
;
A
#
# COMPACT_ATOMS: atom_id res chain seq x y z
N MET A 1 33.07 -13.92 66.83
CA MET A 1 32.61 -15.27 67.24
C MET A 1 31.42 -15.63 66.35
N LYS A 2 31.59 -16.56 65.40
CA LYS A 2 31.13 -17.97 65.45
C LYS A 2 29.59 -18.05 65.47
N ARG A 3 28.88 -18.83 64.62
CA ARG A 3 29.23 -19.94 63.72
C ARG A 3 28.03 -20.23 62.80
N LYS A 4 28.33 -20.84 61.65
CA LYS A 4 27.48 -21.69 60.80
C LYS A 4 26.60 -22.69 61.58
N THR A 5 25.52 -23.17 60.95
CA THR A 5 25.10 -24.57 60.64
C THR A 5 23.56 -24.54 60.46
N GLU A 6 22.93 -24.62 59.28
CA GLU A 6 22.85 -25.63 58.21
C GLU A 6 22.01 -26.89 58.55
N ILE A 7 21.17 -27.27 57.57
CA ILE A 7 20.60 -28.60 57.25
C ILE A 7 19.14 -28.88 57.67
N GLY A 8 18.31 -28.94 56.62
CA GLY A 8 17.06 -29.69 56.51
C GLY A 8 16.74 -29.88 55.02
N MET A 9 17.39 -30.88 54.41
CA MET A 9 17.43 -31.21 52.98
C MET A 9 16.40 -32.28 52.63
N VAL A 10 15.52 -32.04 51.65
CA VAL A 10 14.91 -33.05 50.75
C VAL A 10 14.70 -32.33 49.40
N VAL A 11 15.69 -32.34 48.50
CA VAL A 11 15.89 -33.30 47.39
C VAL A 11 14.76 -33.28 46.35
N PHE A 12 15.02 -32.59 45.24
CA PHE A 12 15.02 -33.21 43.90
C PHE A 12 16.05 -32.45 43.02
N PHE A 13 17.27 -33.00 42.95
CA PHE A 13 18.33 -32.64 41.99
C PHE A 13 17.88 -33.14 40.60
N ALA A 14 17.81 -32.30 39.56
CA ALA A 14 18.91 -31.80 38.71
C ALA A 14 19.50 -32.88 37.78
N VAL A 15 19.75 -32.51 36.50
CA VAL A 15 21.06 -32.56 35.82
C VAL A 15 20.93 -32.65 34.28
N ILE A 16 21.39 -31.56 33.63
CA ILE A 16 22.34 -31.47 32.50
C ILE A 16 21.93 -32.06 31.13
N LEU A 17 22.09 -31.26 30.05
CA LEU A 17 23.04 -31.56 28.96
C LEU A 17 23.17 -30.43 27.93
N LEU A 18 24.39 -29.88 27.89
CA LEU A 18 25.01 -29.25 26.73
C LEU A 18 25.81 -30.37 26.01
N THR A 19 25.86 -30.29 24.67
CA THR A 19 26.65 -31.07 23.67
C THR A 19 25.94 -32.20 22.89
N GLY A 20 25.98 -32.08 21.55
CA GLY A 20 26.09 -33.21 20.60
C GLY A 20 25.03 -33.35 19.50
N LEU A 21 25.39 -32.98 18.26
CA LEU A 21 25.10 -33.60 16.93
C LEU A 21 24.08 -34.78 16.90
N THR A 22 23.15 -34.98 15.95
CA THR A 22 23.16 -34.84 14.47
C THR A 22 21.79 -35.23 13.88
N ALA A 23 21.56 -34.85 12.61
CA ALA A 23 20.62 -35.36 11.58
C ALA A 23 19.27 -34.59 11.41
N CYS A 24 19.11 -33.71 10.39
CA CYS A 24 18.79 -33.93 8.95
C CYS A 24 17.27 -33.71 8.70
N GLY A 25 16.77 -32.94 7.71
CA GLY A 25 17.35 -32.16 6.61
C GLY A 25 16.62 -30.79 6.48
N GLY A 26 17.15 -29.77 5.80
CA GLY A 26 17.60 -29.70 4.40
C GLY A 26 16.48 -28.99 3.63
N TYR A 27 16.63 -27.77 3.10
CA TYR A 27 17.57 -27.39 2.06
C TYR A 27 18.25 -26.03 2.28
N ARG A 28 19.55 -26.00 2.01
CA ARG A 28 20.37 -24.82 1.68
C ARG A 28 20.64 -24.93 0.17
N ILE A 29 20.46 -23.86 -0.59
CA ILE A 29 20.96 -23.77 -1.96
C ILE A 29 22.42 -23.29 -1.87
N GLU A 30 23.34 -24.09 -2.42
CA GLU A 30 24.73 -23.73 -2.64
C GLU A 30 24.84 -22.84 -3.89
N THR A 31 25.42 -21.66 -3.74
CA THR A 31 25.96 -20.88 -4.86
C THR A 31 27.27 -21.52 -5.31
N GLY A 32 27.20 -22.39 -6.31
CA GLY A 32 28.38 -22.91 -7.01
C GLY A 32 28.78 -22.00 -8.16
N SER A 33 29.89 -21.27 -8.01
CA SER A 33 30.60 -20.66 -9.12
C SER A 33 31.25 -21.74 -9.99
N VAL A 34 31.00 -21.74 -11.31
CA VAL A 34 31.73 -22.59 -12.25
C VAL A 34 32.45 -21.70 -13.27
N SER A 35 33.77 -21.61 -13.11
CA SER A 35 34.71 -21.16 -14.13
C SER A 35 35.00 -22.29 -15.12
N GLY A 36 35.16 -21.94 -16.40
CA GLY A 36 35.20 -22.87 -17.53
C GLY A 36 36.35 -23.89 -17.56
N GLY A 37 36.09 -24.97 -18.29
CA GLY A 37 37.04 -26.00 -18.69
C GLY A 37 36.34 -27.09 -19.51
N ALA A 38 36.82 -27.35 -20.71
CA ALA A 38 36.20 -28.22 -21.70
C ALA A 38 36.40 -29.73 -21.44
N VAL A 39 35.50 -30.53 -22.02
CA VAL A 39 35.71 -31.81 -22.76
C VAL A 39 34.79 -32.99 -22.34
N SER A 40 34.17 -33.53 -23.40
CA SER A 40 33.63 -34.88 -23.67
C SER A 40 32.42 -35.43 -22.91
N GLY A 41 31.27 -35.38 -23.61
CA GLY A 41 30.66 -36.59 -24.14
C GLY A 41 30.05 -37.56 -23.14
N GLN A 42 28.89 -37.21 -22.59
CA GLN A 42 27.96 -38.19 -22.04
C GLN A 42 26.53 -37.65 -22.20
N ALA A 43 25.66 -38.46 -22.83
CA ALA A 43 24.29 -38.11 -23.15
C ALA A 43 23.51 -37.78 -21.85
N VAL A 44 23.12 -36.52 -21.71
CA VAL A 44 22.14 -36.09 -20.70
C VAL A 44 20.77 -36.33 -21.31
N SER A 45 20.05 -37.31 -20.74
CA SER A 45 18.64 -37.51 -20.98
C SER A 45 17.90 -36.21 -20.71
N GLY A 46 17.18 -35.72 -21.73
CA GLY A 46 16.53 -34.42 -21.72
C GLY A 46 15.76 -34.15 -20.43
N THR A 47 16.22 -33.16 -19.68
CA THR A 47 15.41 -32.45 -18.71
C THR A 47 14.32 -31.73 -19.49
N ALA A 48 13.07 -31.86 -19.05
CA ALA A 48 11.92 -31.21 -19.65
C ALA A 48 12.23 -29.72 -19.90
N VAL A 49 12.08 -29.29 -21.16
CA VAL A 49 11.96 -27.88 -21.49
C VAL A 49 10.70 -27.42 -20.76
N SER A 50 10.81 -26.52 -19.79
CA SER A 50 9.63 -25.91 -19.19
C SER A 50 8.96 -25.10 -20.29
N ASP A 51 7.68 -25.38 -20.55
CA ASP A 51 6.78 -24.56 -21.40
C ASP A 51 6.53 -23.16 -20.79
N SER A 52 7.47 -22.63 -20.00
CA SER A 52 7.36 -21.33 -19.33
C SER A 52 7.88 -20.24 -20.25
N THR A 53 6.99 -19.41 -20.78
CA THR A 53 7.36 -18.14 -21.41
C THR A 53 8.17 -17.32 -20.41
N ALA A 54 9.40 -16.95 -20.76
CA ALA A 54 10.21 -16.03 -19.96
C ALA A 54 9.60 -14.62 -20.03
N LEU A 55 9.54 -13.91 -18.90
CA LEU A 55 9.05 -12.53 -18.85
C LEU A 55 10.20 -11.60 -18.49
N ASN A 56 10.62 -10.75 -19.43
CA ASN A 56 11.62 -9.72 -19.20
C ASN A 56 10.96 -8.35 -19.21
N ILE A 57 11.20 -7.56 -18.17
CA ILE A 57 10.62 -6.22 -18.01
C ILE A 57 11.76 -5.22 -17.95
N HIS A 58 11.74 -4.26 -18.86
CA HIS A 58 12.70 -3.17 -18.97
C HIS A 58 12.01 -1.87 -18.58
N VAL A 59 12.33 -1.33 -17.40
CA VAL A 59 11.82 -0.04 -16.92
C VAL A 59 12.83 1.04 -17.24
N MET A 60 12.49 1.91 -18.19
CA MET A 60 13.42 2.83 -18.84
C MET A 60 13.15 4.29 -18.48
N THR A 61 14.19 5.13 -18.52
CA THR A 61 14.06 6.59 -18.32
C THR A 61 13.75 7.34 -19.61
N GLU A 62 14.02 6.75 -20.78
CA GLU A 62 13.67 7.26 -22.13
C GLU A 62 13.13 6.14 -23.04
N GLY A 63 12.40 6.51 -24.10
CA GLY A 63 11.85 5.56 -25.07
C GLY A 63 10.45 5.07 -24.72
N LYS A 64 9.75 4.57 -25.74
CA LYS A 64 8.32 4.29 -25.72
C LYS A 64 7.95 2.99 -25.01
N VAL A 65 6.82 2.99 -24.29
CA VAL A 65 6.18 1.76 -23.79
C VAL A 65 5.90 0.80 -24.94
N THR A 66 6.30 -0.46 -24.77
CA THR A 66 5.98 -1.54 -25.69
C THR A 66 5.59 -2.78 -24.89
N ILE A 67 4.36 -3.26 -25.11
CA ILE A 67 3.79 -4.40 -24.39
C ILE A 67 3.26 -5.39 -25.44
N PRO A 68 3.90 -6.56 -25.63
CA PRO A 68 3.40 -7.56 -26.56
C PRO A 68 2.12 -8.21 -26.02
N ASN A 69 1.19 -8.54 -26.93
CA ASN A 69 0.01 -9.34 -26.61
C ASN A 69 0.44 -10.73 -26.13
N PRO A 70 0.02 -11.18 -24.93
CA PRO A 70 0.37 -12.51 -24.42
C PRO A 70 0.08 -13.66 -25.38
N ALA A 71 -0.98 -13.56 -26.18
CA ALA A 71 -1.36 -14.61 -27.13
C ALA A 71 -0.42 -14.76 -28.33
N ASP A 72 0.39 -13.73 -28.62
CA ASP A 72 1.28 -13.66 -29.78
C ASP A 72 2.76 -13.93 -29.41
N VAL A 73 3.05 -14.17 -28.14
CA VAL A 73 4.42 -14.42 -27.65
C VAL A 73 4.74 -15.91 -27.66
N GLU A 74 5.86 -16.27 -28.28
CA GLU A 74 6.46 -17.60 -28.19
C GLU A 74 7.79 -17.53 -27.42
N GLY A 75 7.88 -18.24 -26.29
CA GLY A 75 9.12 -18.47 -25.55
C GLY A 75 9.57 -17.32 -24.63
N SER A 76 9.59 -16.07 -25.09
CA SER A 76 10.03 -14.91 -24.28
C SER A 76 9.23 -13.65 -24.60
N ALA A 77 8.68 -13.00 -23.58
CA ALA A 77 8.05 -11.69 -23.66
C ALA A 77 9.04 -10.62 -23.17
N ASP A 78 9.39 -9.67 -24.04
CA ASP A 78 10.15 -8.48 -23.68
C ASP A 78 9.21 -7.28 -23.60
N VAL A 79 9.01 -6.78 -22.39
CA VAL A 79 8.14 -5.64 -22.07
C VAL A 79 9.02 -4.43 -21.77
N TYR A 80 8.70 -3.29 -22.39
CA TYR A 80 9.37 -2.02 -22.14
C TYR A 80 8.38 -1.06 -21.49
N LEU A 81 8.67 -0.60 -20.28
CA LEU A 81 7.86 0.32 -19.49
C LEU A 81 8.63 1.61 -19.21
N ARG A 82 7.90 2.67 -18.90
CA ARG A 82 8.47 3.93 -18.43
C ARG A 82 8.63 3.92 -16.93
N LYS A 83 9.71 4.52 -16.45
CA LYS A 83 9.80 4.96 -15.06
C LYS A 83 8.91 6.19 -14.86
N GLU A 84 8.32 6.31 -13.67
CA GLU A 84 7.66 7.54 -13.20
C GLU A 84 8.57 8.75 -13.45
N PRO A 85 8.06 9.84 -14.04
CA PRO A 85 8.86 11.00 -14.39
C PRO A 85 9.38 11.70 -13.13
N ASP A 86 10.70 11.89 -13.03
CA ASP A 86 11.30 12.47 -11.83
C ASP A 86 11.01 13.97 -11.67
N ASP A 87 10.94 14.78 -12.74
CA ASP A 87 10.67 16.25 -12.71
C ASP A 87 10.44 16.85 -14.13
N ASN A 88 10.99 16.22 -15.18
CA ASN A 88 11.13 16.80 -16.53
C ASN A 88 9.90 16.68 -17.45
N ILE A 89 8.70 16.43 -16.93
CA ILE A 89 7.53 16.22 -17.79
C ILE A 89 6.80 17.52 -18.14
N TYR A 90 7.02 18.59 -17.38
CA TYR A 90 6.48 19.92 -17.69
C TYR A 90 7.48 20.76 -18.49
N VAL A 91 6.96 21.68 -19.30
CA VAL A 91 7.77 22.66 -20.04
C VAL A 91 8.48 23.59 -19.05
N GLU A 92 9.80 23.78 -19.21
CA GLU A 92 10.57 24.75 -18.41
C GLU A 92 9.89 26.13 -18.49
N ASP A 93 9.76 26.79 -17.35
CA ASP A 93 9.06 28.09 -17.15
C ASP A 93 7.51 28.05 -17.10
N HIS A 94 6.89 26.87 -17.23
CA HIS A 94 5.43 26.65 -17.13
C HIS A 94 5.08 25.50 -16.16
N TYR A 95 5.72 25.51 -14.98
CA TYR A 95 5.55 24.50 -13.93
C TYR A 95 4.05 24.20 -13.66
N GLY A 96 3.61 23.00 -14.03
CA GLY A 96 2.24 22.53 -13.83
C GLY A 96 1.21 22.96 -14.88
N GLU A 97 1.58 23.79 -15.86
CA GLU A 97 0.65 24.34 -16.85
C GLU A 97 0.76 23.68 -18.24
N GLU A 98 1.91 23.10 -18.60
CA GLU A 98 2.10 22.47 -19.91
C GLU A 98 2.99 21.23 -19.83
N VAL A 99 2.50 20.08 -20.32
CA VAL A 99 3.24 18.81 -20.41
C VAL A 99 3.94 18.69 -21.76
N VAL A 100 5.22 18.28 -21.77
CA VAL A 100 6.00 18.08 -23.01
C VAL A 100 5.39 16.92 -23.83
N PRO A 101 4.79 17.18 -25.01
CA PRO A 101 4.00 16.17 -25.72
C PRO A 101 4.80 14.92 -26.11
N SER A 102 6.04 15.10 -26.58
CA SER A 102 6.90 13.97 -26.96
C SER A 102 7.28 13.08 -25.78
N VAL A 103 7.34 13.64 -24.56
CA VAL A 103 7.61 12.87 -23.35
C VAL A 103 6.35 12.12 -22.93
N TYR A 104 5.17 12.75 -23.06
CA TYR A 104 3.88 12.11 -22.79
C TYR A 104 3.64 10.89 -23.70
N GLU A 105 3.92 11.03 -25.00
CA GLU A 105 3.74 9.95 -25.99
C GLU A 105 4.55 8.68 -25.67
N ASP A 106 5.67 8.81 -24.96
CA ASP A 106 6.49 7.68 -24.55
C ASP A 106 5.79 6.79 -23.50
N PHE A 107 4.79 7.29 -22.77
CA PHE A 107 3.98 6.53 -21.80
C PHE A 107 2.78 5.82 -22.41
N LEU A 108 2.48 6.09 -23.69
CA LEU A 108 1.33 5.53 -24.37
C LEU A 108 1.64 4.16 -25.00
N ALA A 109 0.78 3.20 -24.72
CA ALA A 109 0.84 1.85 -25.29
C ALA A 109 -0.34 1.58 -26.22
N ASP A 110 -0.08 0.94 -27.36
CA ASP A 110 -1.14 0.30 -28.14
C ASP A 110 -1.52 -1.00 -27.45
N MET A 111 -2.74 -1.03 -26.90
CA MET A 111 -3.34 -2.20 -26.27
C MET A 111 -4.65 -2.59 -26.96
N SER A 112 -4.73 -2.41 -28.29
CA SER A 112 -5.91 -2.76 -29.09
C SER A 112 -6.34 -4.23 -28.97
N PHE A 113 -5.43 -5.15 -28.63
CA PHE A 113 -5.75 -6.55 -28.32
C PHE A 113 -6.64 -6.72 -27.07
N LEU A 114 -6.72 -5.70 -26.21
CA LEU A 114 -7.66 -5.60 -25.08
C LEU A 114 -8.95 -4.85 -25.45
N GLY A 115 -9.13 -4.47 -26.71
CA GLY A 115 -10.31 -3.74 -27.19
C GLY A 115 -10.30 -2.24 -26.87
N PHE A 116 -9.13 -1.63 -26.65
CA PHE A 116 -9.03 -0.16 -26.60
C PHE A 116 -8.92 0.41 -28.02
N ASP A 117 -9.73 1.42 -28.34
CA ASP A 117 -9.75 2.05 -29.67
C ASP A 117 -8.58 3.04 -29.89
N LYS A 118 -8.02 3.55 -28.79
CA LYS A 118 -6.91 4.52 -28.78
C LYS A 118 -5.80 4.00 -27.86
N PRO A 119 -4.54 4.48 -28.02
CA PRO A 119 -3.47 4.20 -27.07
C PRO A 119 -3.84 4.61 -25.65
N VAL A 120 -3.38 3.85 -24.67
CA VAL A 120 -3.64 4.08 -23.24
C VAL A 120 -2.36 4.51 -22.53
N PHE A 121 -2.49 5.38 -21.53
CA PHE A 121 -1.39 5.79 -20.67
C PHE A 121 -1.08 4.69 -19.65
N VAL A 122 0.18 4.25 -19.56
CA VAL A 122 0.61 3.22 -18.60
C VAL A 122 1.35 3.88 -17.44
N SER A 123 0.76 3.84 -16.25
CA SER A 123 1.30 4.49 -15.06
C SER A 123 1.85 3.52 -14.02
N SER A 124 1.40 2.28 -13.92
CA SER A 124 1.94 1.42 -12.84
C SER A 124 2.10 -0.01 -13.30
N TYR A 125 3.00 -0.74 -12.64
CA TYR A 125 3.14 -2.16 -12.88
C TYR A 125 3.46 -2.97 -11.62
N ALA A 126 3.07 -4.23 -11.64
CA ALA A 126 3.53 -5.25 -10.71
C ALA A 126 3.67 -6.60 -11.43
N VAL A 127 4.31 -7.56 -10.77
CA VAL A 127 4.52 -8.92 -11.30
C VAL A 127 4.14 -9.94 -10.25
N GLY A 128 3.52 -11.04 -10.67
CA GLY A 128 3.19 -12.12 -9.76
C GLY A 128 2.58 -13.35 -10.41
N ASN A 129 2.15 -14.27 -9.56
CA ASN A 129 1.45 -15.51 -9.90
C ASN A 129 -0.07 -15.30 -9.69
N LEU A 130 -0.78 -14.75 -10.67
CA LEU A 130 -2.18 -14.29 -10.49
C LEU A 130 -3.25 -15.27 -10.97
N THR A 131 -2.88 -16.20 -11.84
CA THR A 131 -3.81 -17.14 -12.47
C THR A 131 -3.53 -18.60 -12.09
N LYS A 132 -2.29 -18.88 -11.66
CA LYS A 132 -1.80 -20.19 -11.23
C LYS A 132 -0.55 -20.02 -10.38
N ILE A 133 -0.26 -21.04 -9.57
CA ILE A 133 1.02 -21.16 -8.86
C ILE A 133 2.07 -21.62 -9.88
N THR A 134 3.17 -20.90 -9.99
CA THR A 134 4.29 -21.25 -10.87
C THR A 134 5.62 -20.94 -10.20
N ASP A 135 6.66 -21.65 -10.65
CA ASP A 135 8.05 -21.33 -10.31
C ASP A 135 8.70 -20.45 -11.40
N SER A 136 7.88 -19.84 -12.28
CA SER A 136 8.36 -18.93 -13.32
C SER A 136 8.99 -17.70 -12.69
N ILE A 137 10.09 -17.23 -13.28
CA ILE A 137 10.80 -16.04 -12.82
C ILE A 137 10.72 -14.97 -13.91
N ALA A 138 10.23 -13.80 -13.53
CA ALA A 138 10.36 -12.60 -14.33
C ALA A 138 11.65 -11.86 -13.99
N HIS A 139 12.35 -11.39 -15.02
CA HIS A 139 13.57 -10.60 -14.89
C HIS A 139 13.25 -9.12 -15.10
N VAL A 140 13.37 -8.31 -14.05
CA VAL A 140 13.11 -6.87 -14.09
C VAL A 140 14.43 -6.11 -14.11
N THR A 141 14.65 -5.33 -15.17
CA THR A 141 15.77 -4.41 -15.34
C THR A 141 15.26 -2.98 -15.26
N THR A 142 15.74 -2.21 -14.29
CA THR A 142 15.33 -0.81 -14.10
C THR A 142 16.51 0.13 -14.30
N GLN A 143 16.35 1.08 -15.23
CA GLN A 143 17.27 2.18 -15.41
C GLN A 143 17.05 3.25 -14.33
N THR A 144 18.12 3.64 -13.64
CA THR A 144 18.10 4.67 -12.61
C THR A 144 19.19 5.70 -12.86
N LYS A 145 19.10 6.88 -12.20
CA LYS A 145 20.18 7.88 -12.20
C LYS A 145 21.54 7.30 -11.74
N LYS A 146 21.53 6.23 -10.93
CA LYS A 146 22.74 5.56 -10.40
C LYS A 146 23.20 4.35 -11.23
N GLY A 147 22.57 4.09 -12.38
CA GLY A 147 22.85 2.93 -13.24
C GLY A 147 21.68 1.94 -13.30
N ILE A 148 21.97 0.73 -13.76
CA ILE A 148 20.97 -0.34 -13.94
C ILE A 148 20.81 -1.13 -12.63
N LYS A 149 19.57 -1.41 -12.25
CA LYS A 149 19.22 -2.36 -11.18
C LYS A 149 18.51 -3.56 -11.79
N GLU A 150 18.84 -4.74 -11.29
CA GLU A 150 18.22 -6.00 -11.70
C GLU A 150 17.52 -6.64 -10.50
N LYS A 151 16.35 -7.24 -10.75
CA LYS A 151 15.57 -7.95 -9.75
C LYS A 151 14.88 -9.14 -10.41
N GLU A 152 14.90 -10.27 -9.74
CA GLU A 152 14.08 -11.44 -10.08
C GLU A 152 12.82 -11.45 -9.21
N ILE A 153 11.68 -11.74 -9.83
CA ILE A 153 10.38 -11.83 -9.16
C ILE A 153 9.70 -13.12 -9.61
N GLU A 154 9.18 -13.91 -8.68
CA GLU A 154 8.33 -15.07 -9.00
C GLU A 154 7.02 -14.59 -9.64
N GLY A 155 6.71 -15.11 -10.81
CA GLY A 155 5.53 -14.73 -11.58
C GLY A 155 5.75 -14.73 -13.09
N ASP A 156 4.71 -15.11 -13.82
CA ASP A 156 4.60 -14.98 -15.28
C ASP A 156 3.48 -14.03 -15.72
N CYS A 157 2.83 -13.35 -14.75
CA CYS A 157 1.82 -12.34 -15.02
C CYS A 157 2.36 -10.92 -14.79
N LEU A 158 2.11 -10.02 -15.74
CA LEU A 158 2.31 -8.58 -15.62
C LEU A 158 0.99 -7.90 -15.29
N VAL A 159 0.97 -7.10 -14.23
CA VAL A 159 -0.16 -6.24 -13.85
C VAL A 159 0.15 -4.83 -14.28
N LEU A 160 -0.83 -4.11 -14.83
CA LEU A 160 -0.72 -2.72 -15.22
C LEU A 160 -1.89 -1.89 -14.69
N PHE A 161 -1.60 -0.66 -14.30
CA PHE A 161 -2.59 0.40 -14.18
C PHE A 161 -2.53 1.23 -15.45
N VAL A 162 -3.66 1.35 -16.15
CA VAL A 162 -3.73 2.10 -17.40
C VAL A 162 -4.89 3.07 -17.39
N THR A 163 -4.71 4.22 -18.04
CA THR A 163 -5.74 5.25 -18.19
C THR A 163 -6.03 5.46 -19.67
N ALA A 164 -7.29 5.28 -20.06
CA ALA A 164 -7.79 5.43 -21.41
C ALA A 164 -8.34 6.85 -21.64
N GLU A 165 -8.72 7.14 -22.89
CA GLU A 165 -9.37 8.40 -23.29
C GLU A 165 -8.50 9.67 -23.25
N ILE A 166 -7.24 9.55 -22.80
CA ILE A 166 -6.21 10.62 -22.80
C ILE A 166 -5.03 10.34 -23.76
N PRO A 167 -5.26 10.21 -25.09
CA PRO A 167 -4.23 9.80 -26.04
C PRO A 167 -3.19 10.90 -26.33
N THR A 168 -3.34 12.11 -25.80
CA THR A 168 -2.39 13.22 -25.98
C THR A 168 -2.19 13.99 -24.68
N ALA A 169 -1.10 14.74 -24.59
CA ALA A 169 -0.84 15.64 -23.46
C ALA A 169 -1.93 16.72 -23.32
N GLU A 170 -2.49 17.21 -24.43
CA GLU A 170 -3.58 18.19 -24.41
C GLU A 170 -4.87 17.58 -23.83
N ASP A 171 -5.17 16.33 -24.18
CA ASP A 171 -6.34 15.62 -23.63
C ASP A 171 -6.18 15.40 -22.12
N TYR A 172 -4.98 15.03 -21.65
CA TYR A 172 -4.68 14.95 -20.21
C TYR A 172 -4.89 16.30 -19.50
N MET A 173 -4.38 17.40 -20.07
CA MET A 173 -4.56 18.72 -19.45
C MET A 173 -6.04 19.12 -19.39
N LYS A 174 -6.84 18.79 -20.41
CA LYS A 174 -8.29 19.04 -20.41
C LYS A 174 -9.01 18.19 -19.37
N ASP A 175 -8.61 16.95 -19.18
CA ASP A 175 -9.16 16.02 -18.18
C ASP A 175 -8.95 16.57 -16.76
N VAL A 176 -7.74 17.08 -16.50
CA VAL A 176 -7.40 17.73 -15.22
C VAL A 176 -8.19 19.04 -15.03
N GLU A 177 -8.36 19.86 -16.07
CA GLU A 177 -9.02 21.16 -15.99
C GLU A 177 -10.55 21.08 -15.90
N ASN A 178 -11.18 20.22 -16.71
CA ASN A 178 -12.63 20.22 -16.92
C ASN A 178 -13.39 19.20 -16.05
N GLY A 179 -12.67 18.42 -15.25
CA GLY A 179 -13.21 17.25 -14.56
C GLY A 179 -12.86 15.97 -15.32
N ILE A 180 -12.56 14.92 -14.55
CA ILE A 180 -12.00 13.67 -15.05
C ILE A 180 -13.08 12.89 -15.83
N ASP A 181 -12.94 12.87 -17.16
CA ASP A 181 -13.68 12.01 -18.08
C ASP A 181 -12.89 10.72 -18.40
N SER A 182 -11.58 10.70 -18.11
CA SER A 182 -10.72 9.55 -18.35
C SER A 182 -11.10 8.33 -17.52
N GLN A 183 -11.01 7.15 -18.14
CA GLN A 183 -11.33 5.87 -17.50
C GLN A 183 -10.05 5.11 -17.17
N SER A 184 -9.95 4.63 -15.93
CA SER A 184 -8.82 3.85 -15.48
C SER A 184 -9.16 2.36 -15.40
N TYR A 185 -8.16 1.53 -15.65
CA TYR A 185 -8.30 0.08 -15.71
C TYR A 185 -7.14 -0.60 -14.99
N ILE A 186 -7.47 -1.71 -14.30
CA ILE A 186 -6.47 -2.70 -13.92
C ILE A 186 -6.42 -3.75 -15.02
N VAL A 187 -5.22 -4.02 -15.53
CA VAL A 187 -4.96 -5.01 -16.57
C VAL A 187 -4.04 -6.08 -16.02
N VAL A 188 -4.35 -7.35 -16.32
CA VAL A 188 -3.48 -8.49 -16.03
C VAL A 188 -3.16 -9.20 -17.34
N LEU A 189 -1.88 -9.33 -17.65
CA LEU A 189 -1.34 -10.01 -18.81
C LEU A 189 -0.63 -11.28 -18.35
N ASP A 190 -1.22 -12.43 -18.62
CA ASP A 190 -0.69 -13.74 -18.26
C ASP A 190 0.07 -14.33 -19.46
N TYR A 191 1.39 -14.12 -19.47
CA TYR A 191 2.28 -14.61 -20.54
C TYR A 191 2.50 -16.13 -20.48
N GLY A 192 2.30 -16.74 -19.31
CA GLY A 192 2.38 -18.18 -19.14
C GLY A 192 1.16 -18.94 -19.66
N ALA A 193 0.02 -18.27 -19.83
CA ALA A 193 -1.20 -18.84 -20.41
C ALA A 193 -1.61 -18.21 -21.75
N GLY A 194 -0.92 -17.15 -22.19
CA GLY A 194 -1.27 -16.39 -23.40
C GLY A 194 -2.63 -15.71 -23.28
N LYS A 195 -2.98 -15.20 -22.09
CA LYS A 195 -4.28 -14.60 -21.77
C LYS A 195 -4.15 -13.20 -21.21
N SER A 196 -5.23 -12.43 -21.34
CA SER A 196 -5.30 -11.06 -20.86
C SER A 196 -6.65 -10.81 -20.19
N TYR A 197 -6.64 -10.03 -19.11
CA TYR A 197 -7.81 -9.69 -18.32
C TYR A 197 -7.78 -8.19 -18.05
N LYS A 198 -8.95 -7.55 -17.98
CA LYS A 198 -9.06 -6.15 -17.56
C LYS A 198 -10.35 -5.90 -16.79
N ILE A 199 -10.32 -4.91 -15.92
CA ILE A 199 -11.49 -4.37 -15.24
C ILE A 199 -11.35 -2.85 -15.17
N GLU A 200 -12.45 -2.14 -15.40
CA GLU A 200 -12.53 -0.70 -15.13
C GLU A 200 -12.50 -0.46 -13.62
N THR A 201 -11.96 0.68 -13.18
CA THR A 201 -11.82 1.00 -11.77
C THR A 201 -12.02 2.48 -11.48
N GLU A 202 -12.55 2.75 -10.28
CA GLU A 202 -12.72 4.09 -9.72
C GLU A 202 -11.42 4.74 -9.22
N PHE A 203 -10.27 4.03 -9.32
CA PHE A 203 -8.98 4.63 -9.03
C PHE A 203 -8.63 5.60 -10.17
N LEU A 204 -8.07 6.75 -9.82
CA LEU A 204 -7.80 7.81 -10.79
C LEU A 204 -6.31 7.99 -11.00
N LEU A 205 -5.91 8.40 -12.21
CA LEU A 205 -4.62 9.03 -12.45
C LEU A 205 -4.71 10.49 -12.00
N ALA A 206 -4.57 10.74 -10.70
CA ALA A 206 -4.73 12.08 -10.14
C ALA A 206 -3.72 13.10 -10.69
N ASN A 207 -2.50 12.65 -10.98
CA ASN A 207 -1.46 13.44 -11.64
C ASN A 207 -0.50 12.47 -12.37
N ILE A 208 0.04 12.90 -13.49
CA ILE A 208 1.06 12.20 -14.27
C ILE A 208 2.37 11.91 -13.51
N GLN A 209 2.62 12.63 -12.41
CA GLN A 209 3.77 12.42 -11.52
C GLN A 209 3.45 11.58 -10.27
N HIS A 210 2.19 11.14 -10.10
CA HIS A 210 1.76 10.46 -8.88
C HIS A 210 0.99 9.20 -9.23
N TRP A 211 1.75 8.13 -9.41
CA TRP A 211 1.20 6.87 -9.85
C TRP A 211 0.64 6.03 -8.68
N SER A 212 -0.33 5.18 -8.98
CA SER A 212 -0.85 4.21 -8.02
C SER A 212 0.20 3.13 -7.74
N ASP A 213 0.38 2.74 -6.49
CA ASP A 213 1.25 1.62 -6.14
C ASP A 213 0.51 0.31 -6.43
N LEU A 214 1.14 -0.57 -7.22
CA LEU A 214 0.65 -1.91 -7.49
C LEU A 214 1.50 -2.96 -6.79
N GLU A 215 0.84 -3.95 -6.20
CA GLU A 215 1.48 -5.09 -5.55
C GLU A 215 0.72 -6.38 -5.84
N THR A 216 1.41 -7.51 -5.68
CA THR A 216 0.83 -8.86 -5.80
C THR A 216 0.94 -9.56 -4.45
N VAL A 217 -0.21 -9.97 -3.90
CA VAL A 217 -0.30 -10.50 -2.53
C VAL A 217 -1.29 -11.66 -2.49
N ASP A 218 -0.93 -12.79 -1.89
CA ASP A 218 -1.83 -13.93 -1.66
C ASP A 218 -2.77 -13.62 -0.49
N LEU A 219 -3.81 -12.83 -0.76
CA LEU A 219 -4.79 -12.39 0.23
C LEU A 219 -5.73 -13.53 0.63
N THR A 220 -5.99 -14.45 -0.31
CA THR A 220 -6.90 -15.57 -0.08
C THR A 220 -6.25 -16.77 0.62
N GLY A 221 -4.91 -16.81 0.65
CA GLY A 221 -4.12 -17.89 1.22
C GLY A 221 -4.19 -19.18 0.40
N ASP A 222 -4.54 -19.10 -0.89
CA ASP A 222 -4.64 -20.26 -1.78
C ASP A 222 -3.37 -20.48 -2.63
N GLY A 223 -2.35 -19.65 -2.43
CA GLY A 223 -1.07 -19.68 -3.13
C GLY A 223 -1.06 -18.89 -4.44
N VAL A 224 -2.22 -18.44 -4.94
CA VAL A 224 -2.33 -17.52 -6.07
C VAL A 224 -2.48 -16.11 -5.52
N GLN A 225 -1.79 -15.16 -6.13
CA GLN A 225 -1.78 -13.77 -5.68
C GLN A 225 -2.96 -12.99 -6.28
N GLU A 226 -3.48 -12.07 -5.49
CA GLU A 226 -4.36 -11.00 -5.91
C GLU A 226 -3.57 -9.72 -6.24
N VAL A 227 -4.17 -8.84 -7.04
CA VAL A 227 -3.66 -7.50 -7.26
C VAL A 227 -4.10 -6.62 -6.10
N ALA A 228 -3.16 -5.97 -5.43
CA ALA A 228 -3.42 -4.88 -4.51
C ALA A 228 -3.05 -3.54 -5.16
N VAL A 229 -3.97 -2.60 -5.11
CA VAL A 229 -3.81 -1.24 -5.62
C VAL A 229 -3.87 -0.30 -4.43
N GLN A 230 -2.88 0.58 -4.31
CA GLN A 230 -2.86 1.66 -3.33
C GLN A 230 -2.69 2.99 -4.06
N HIS A 231 -3.48 3.98 -3.69
CA HIS A 231 -3.32 5.34 -4.21
C HIS A 231 -3.40 6.34 -3.07
N CYS A 232 -2.41 7.23 -2.99
CA CYS A 232 -2.42 8.32 -2.03
C CYS A 232 -3.00 9.55 -2.72
N TYR A 233 -4.20 9.96 -2.32
CA TYR A 233 -4.85 11.16 -2.81
C TYR A 233 -5.30 12.00 -1.62
N ASN A 234 -5.00 13.30 -1.64
CA ASN A 234 -5.28 14.23 -0.52
C ASN A 234 -4.88 13.63 0.86
N GLN A 235 -3.69 13.02 0.92
CA GLN A 235 -3.10 12.42 2.13
C GLN A 235 -3.90 11.25 2.72
N THR A 236 -4.82 10.66 1.97
CA THR A 236 -5.49 9.41 2.34
C THR A 236 -5.06 8.30 1.40
N ILE A 237 -4.70 7.14 1.96
CA ILE A 237 -4.47 5.94 1.19
C ILE A 237 -5.81 5.26 0.92
N VAL A 238 -6.09 5.14 -0.37
CA VAL A 238 -7.17 4.30 -0.89
C VAL A 238 -6.58 2.94 -1.24
N PHE A 239 -7.31 1.87 -0.95
CA PHE A 239 -6.92 0.49 -1.21
C PHE A 239 -7.97 -0.28 -2.01
N GLY A 240 -7.54 -1.06 -2.99
CA GLY A 240 -8.36 -1.99 -3.76
C GLY A 240 -7.67 -3.34 -3.92
N ALA A 241 -8.45 -4.42 -3.91
CA ALA A 241 -7.98 -5.78 -4.13
C ALA A 241 -8.78 -6.43 -5.26
N TYR A 242 -8.07 -7.00 -6.23
CA TYR A 242 -8.66 -7.60 -7.43
C TYR A 242 -8.14 -9.01 -7.64
N ARG A 243 -9.02 -9.89 -8.12
CA ARG A 243 -8.74 -11.30 -8.33
C ARG A 243 -9.15 -11.76 -9.72
N VAL A 244 -8.29 -12.53 -10.37
CA VAL A 244 -8.66 -13.26 -11.58
C VAL A 244 -9.47 -14.50 -11.18
N ASN A 245 -10.74 -14.54 -11.59
CA ASN A 245 -11.55 -15.74 -11.50
C ASN A 245 -11.11 -16.72 -12.59
N ARG A 246 -10.47 -17.81 -12.18
CA ARG A 246 -9.92 -18.84 -13.08
C ARG A 246 -11.01 -19.61 -13.84
N GLU A 247 -12.22 -19.68 -13.30
CA GLU A 247 -13.34 -20.40 -13.91
C GLU A 247 -14.06 -19.55 -14.96
N THR A 248 -14.32 -18.28 -14.64
CA THR A 248 -15.01 -17.35 -15.56
C THR A 248 -14.06 -16.60 -16.48
N ALA A 249 -12.75 -16.63 -16.21
CA ALA A 249 -11.73 -15.84 -16.89
C ALA A 249 -11.98 -14.33 -16.80
N GLU A 250 -12.51 -13.87 -15.66
CA GLU A 250 -12.81 -12.45 -15.40
C GLU A 250 -11.92 -11.91 -14.28
N LEU A 251 -11.43 -10.68 -14.45
CA LEU A 251 -10.84 -9.91 -13.37
C LEU A 251 -11.96 -9.18 -12.63
N ARG A 252 -12.03 -9.32 -11.30
CA ARG A 252 -13.06 -8.68 -10.48
C ARG A 252 -12.45 -8.05 -9.23
N GLU A 253 -13.09 -7.00 -8.75
CA GLU A 253 -12.84 -6.45 -7.42
C GLU A 253 -13.36 -7.42 -6.35
N ILE A 254 -12.53 -7.73 -5.35
CA ILE A 254 -12.93 -8.49 -4.16
C ILE A 254 -13.03 -7.61 -2.92
N TYR A 255 -12.42 -6.43 -2.92
CA TYR A 255 -12.55 -5.43 -1.85
C TYR A 255 -12.06 -4.06 -2.33
N SER A 256 -12.67 -2.99 -1.86
CA SER A 256 -12.19 -1.63 -2.07
C SER A 256 -12.60 -0.71 -0.93
N THR A 257 -11.73 0.25 -0.61
CA THR A 257 -12.03 1.38 0.27
C THR A 257 -12.60 2.57 -0.50
N LEU A 258 -12.66 2.52 -1.84
CA LEU A 258 -13.32 3.55 -2.65
C LEU A 258 -14.82 3.59 -2.35
N LEU A 259 -15.34 4.81 -2.25
CA LEU A 259 -16.75 5.06 -2.01
C LEU A 259 -17.54 4.75 -3.29
N SER A 260 -18.47 3.80 -3.23
CA SER A 260 -19.49 3.65 -4.26
C SER A 260 -20.45 4.85 -4.19
N GLU A 261 -20.37 5.80 -5.13
CA GLU A 261 -21.26 6.95 -5.51
C GLU A 261 -22.02 7.79 -4.45
N GLU A 262 -22.23 7.34 -3.22
CA GLU A 262 -22.81 8.11 -2.12
C GLU A 262 -21.67 8.78 -1.35
N GLY A 263 -21.35 10.00 -1.79
CA GLY A 263 -20.33 10.86 -1.21
C GLY A 263 -20.48 11.03 0.31
N GLY A 264 -19.41 10.70 1.00
CA GLY A 264 -19.22 10.86 2.43
C GLY A 264 -18.14 9.90 2.89
N TYR A 265 -17.18 10.38 3.69
CA TYR A 265 -16.29 9.51 4.46
C TYR A 265 -17.19 8.44 5.09
N ARG A 266 -17.14 7.19 4.60
CA ARG A 266 -17.75 6.11 5.36
C ARG A 266 -16.97 6.14 6.66
N GLU A 267 -17.60 6.61 7.73
CA GLU A 267 -17.37 6.03 9.05
C GLU A 267 -17.25 4.53 8.77
N GLU A 268 -16.03 3.97 8.80
CA GLU A 268 -15.78 2.63 8.29
C GLU A 268 -16.86 1.72 8.82
N ARG A 269 -17.73 1.20 7.94
CA ARG A 269 -19.05 0.71 8.32
C ARG A 269 -18.94 -0.13 9.60
N GLY A 270 -19.52 0.37 10.69
CA GLY A 270 -19.48 -0.30 11.98
C GLY A 270 -18.59 0.36 13.04
N PHE A 271 -17.73 1.33 12.72
CA PHE A 271 -17.05 2.13 13.74
C PHE A 271 -18.04 3.06 14.45
N LYS A 272 -17.91 3.16 15.77
CA LYS A 272 -18.63 4.12 16.60
C LYS A 272 -17.69 4.72 17.62
N GLY A 273 -17.61 6.03 17.66
CA GLY A 273 -17.00 6.75 18.76
C GLY A 273 -18.05 7.52 19.55
N THR A 274 -17.95 7.48 20.88
CA THR A 274 -18.89 8.15 21.79
C THR A 274 -18.11 8.89 22.86
N LEU A 275 -18.36 10.19 22.97
CA LEU A 275 -17.78 11.01 24.03
C LEU A 275 -18.43 10.71 25.37
N LEU A 276 -17.62 10.74 26.43
CA LEU A 276 -18.04 10.45 27.80
C LEU A 276 -17.49 11.51 28.75
N ASP A 277 -18.07 11.59 29.95
CA ASP A 277 -17.48 12.35 31.06
C ASP A 277 -16.02 11.94 31.35
N ASP A 278 -15.33 12.79 32.09
CA ASP A 278 -13.91 12.70 32.45
C ASP A 278 -12.97 12.69 31.23
N TYR A 279 -13.29 13.45 30.18
CA TYR A 279 -12.48 13.57 28.97
C TYR A 279 -12.19 12.22 28.30
N LYS A 280 -13.17 11.31 28.31
CA LYS A 280 -13.03 9.97 27.77
C LYS A 280 -13.79 9.82 26.47
N VAL A 281 -13.31 8.88 25.66
CA VAL A 281 -13.98 8.44 24.44
C VAL A 281 -14.11 6.93 24.47
N LYS A 282 -15.30 6.44 24.15
CA LYS A 282 -15.56 5.02 23.91
C LYS A 282 -15.48 4.76 22.42
N LEU A 283 -14.61 3.83 22.03
CA LEU A 283 -14.35 3.41 20.66
C LEU A 283 -14.87 2.00 20.46
N GLU A 284 -15.69 1.78 19.45
CA GLU A 284 -16.38 0.51 19.25
C GLU A 284 -16.41 0.08 17.79
N PHE A 285 -16.28 -1.23 17.58
CA PHE A 285 -16.75 -1.92 16.38
C PHE A 285 -17.68 -3.04 16.83
N PRO A 286 -19.00 -2.79 16.92
CA PRO A 286 -19.95 -3.76 17.46
C PRO A 286 -19.96 -5.10 16.71
N ASP A 287 -19.74 -5.07 15.40
CA ASP A 287 -19.79 -6.26 14.52
C ASP A 287 -18.73 -7.30 14.88
N ILE A 288 -17.59 -6.87 15.46
CA ILE A 288 -16.52 -7.74 15.96
C ILE A 288 -16.41 -7.74 17.49
N GLY A 289 -17.37 -7.10 18.18
CA GLY A 289 -17.38 -6.99 19.63
C GLY A 289 -16.21 -6.19 20.24
N TYR A 290 -15.53 -5.36 19.43
CA TYR A 290 -14.46 -4.50 19.93
C TYR A 290 -15.07 -3.32 20.69
N SER A 291 -14.59 -3.05 21.90
CA SER A 291 -14.97 -1.90 22.71
C SER A 291 -13.81 -1.50 23.61
N LYS A 292 -13.41 -0.24 23.55
CA LYS A 292 -12.33 0.32 24.37
C LYS A 292 -12.64 1.75 24.77
N THR A 293 -12.50 2.06 26.04
CA THR A 293 -12.53 3.45 26.52
C THR A 293 -11.11 3.97 26.63
N VAL A 294 -10.87 5.15 26.09
CA VAL A 294 -9.58 5.84 26.05
C VAL A 294 -9.72 7.22 26.69
N SER A 295 -8.61 7.75 27.22
CA SER A 295 -8.55 9.09 27.78
C SER A 295 -7.98 10.06 26.75
N MET A 296 -8.68 11.16 26.49
CA MET A 296 -8.13 12.26 25.68
C MET A 296 -6.86 12.81 26.33
N MET A 297 -6.79 12.85 27.65
CA MET A 297 -5.61 13.38 28.34
C MET A 297 -4.44 12.39 28.34
N GLU A 298 -4.67 11.16 28.80
CA GLU A 298 -3.57 10.19 28.97
C GLU A 298 -3.15 9.55 27.64
N ASP A 299 -4.10 9.22 26.77
CA ASP A 299 -3.81 8.55 25.49
C ASP A 299 -3.67 9.54 24.33
N GLY A 300 -4.50 10.60 24.32
CA GLY A 300 -4.49 11.65 23.29
C GLY A 300 -3.48 12.78 23.56
N GLY A 301 -2.90 12.84 24.76
CA GLY A 301 -1.88 13.83 25.15
C GLY A 301 -2.41 15.24 25.38
N TYR A 302 -3.73 15.44 25.50
CA TYR A 302 -4.33 16.75 25.71
C TYR A 302 -4.29 17.17 27.18
N THR A 303 -4.22 18.48 27.40
CA THR A 303 -4.45 19.10 28.70
C THR A 303 -5.93 19.38 28.93
N GLU A 304 -6.28 19.50 30.20
CA GLU A 304 -7.63 19.88 30.62
C GLU A 304 -8.06 21.26 30.06
N GLU A 305 -7.13 22.21 30.04
CA GLU A 305 -7.35 23.56 29.52
C GLU A 305 -7.65 23.54 28.03
N GLU A 306 -6.83 22.82 27.24
CA GLU A 306 -7.08 22.62 25.83
C GLU A 306 -8.48 22.07 25.60
N LEU A 307 -8.93 21.08 26.37
CA LEU A 307 -10.24 20.42 26.20
C LEU A 307 -11.46 21.28 26.60
N GLN A 308 -11.26 22.39 27.31
CA GLN A 308 -12.35 23.20 27.90
C GLN A 308 -12.46 24.65 27.40
N ILE A 309 -11.41 25.24 26.83
CA ILE A 309 -11.45 26.64 26.35
C ILE A 309 -12.56 26.80 25.31
N GLU A 310 -13.35 27.87 25.38
CA GLU A 310 -14.29 28.31 24.32
C GLU A 310 -13.60 29.39 23.46
N ASN A 311 -13.57 29.21 22.14
CA ASN A 311 -13.07 30.18 21.15
C ASN A 311 -11.59 30.55 21.35
N HIS A 312 -10.70 29.63 20.98
CA HIS A 312 -9.28 29.90 20.94
C HIS A 312 -8.95 30.72 19.69
N GLU A 313 -8.53 31.98 19.88
CA GLU A 313 -7.92 32.77 18.80
C GLU A 313 -6.48 32.29 18.60
N ASP A 314 -6.10 31.97 17.36
CA ASP A 314 -4.68 31.78 17.06
C ASP A 314 -3.93 33.13 17.09
N GLY A 315 -2.60 33.07 16.93
CA GLY A 315 -1.75 34.26 16.93
C GLY A 315 -2.04 35.26 15.81
N GLU A 316 -2.96 34.96 14.89
CA GLU A 316 -3.37 35.80 13.77
C GLU A 316 -4.81 36.35 13.93
N GLY A 317 -5.48 36.06 15.04
CA GLY A 317 -6.82 36.56 15.34
C GLY A 317 -7.95 35.82 14.63
N SER A 318 -7.66 34.65 14.03
CA SER A 318 -8.70 33.75 13.55
C SER A 318 -9.31 33.02 14.73
N ILE A 319 -10.64 33.13 14.89
CA ILE A 319 -11.37 32.32 15.88
C ILE A 319 -11.32 30.87 15.39
N LYS A 320 -10.48 30.06 16.03
CA LYS A 320 -10.62 28.62 15.93
C LYS A 320 -11.70 28.22 16.92
N ASN A 321 -12.75 27.57 16.44
CA ASN A 321 -13.83 27.03 17.25
C ASN A 321 -13.32 25.81 18.06
N TYR A 322 -12.26 25.97 18.83
CA TYR A 322 -11.90 25.01 19.86
C TYR A 322 -12.77 25.37 21.06
N GLY A 323 -13.81 24.56 21.35
CA GLY A 323 -14.36 24.60 22.70
C GLY A 323 -15.59 23.81 23.12
N ALA A 324 -15.54 23.51 24.43
CA ALA A 324 -16.59 23.18 25.40
C ALA A 324 -17.41 21.89 25.25
N LEU A 325 -16.83 20.83 24.68
CA LEU A 325 -17.44 19.51 24.89
C LEU A 325 -17.38 19.10 26.35
N TRP A 326 -16.35 19.50 27.11
CA TRP A 326 -16.29 19.28 28.55
C TRP A 326 -16.22 20.59 29.33
N LYS A 327 -16.73 20.55 30.56
CA LYS A 327 -16.53 21.58 31.58
C LYS A 327 -16.47 20.94 32.95
N ASP A 328 -15.38 21.19 33.68
CA ASP A 328 -15.07 20.57 34.98
C ASP A 328 -15.18 19.02 34.91
N GLY A 329 -14.67 18.42 33.84
CA GLY A 329 -14.75 16.98 33.56
C GLY A 329 -16.09 16.47 33.02
N VAL A 330 -17.15 17.29 33.01
CA VAL A 330 -18.48 16.83 32.60
C VAL A 330 -18.76 17.21 31.15
N LEU A 331 -19.21 16.23 30.36
CA LEU A 331 -19.60 16.44 28.97
C LEU A 331 -20.82 17.37 28.88
N LYS A 332 -20.72 18.44 28.08
CA LYS A 332 -21.72 19.50 27.88
C LYS A 332 -22.31 19.51 26.47
N GLY A 333 -21.68 18.83 25.52
CA GLY A 333 -22.14 18.74 24.14
C GLY A 333 -21.74 17.43 23.50
N ASP A 334 -22.35 17.16 22.36
CA ASP A 334 -22.00 16.01 21.52
C ASP A 334 -21.00 16.45 20.44
N GLY A 335 -20.10 15.54 20.07
CA GLY A 335 -19.13 15.74 19.02
C GLY A 335 -18.85 14.41 18.32
N PRO A 336 -18.68 14.40 17.00
CA PRO A 336 -18.38 13.18 16.29
C PRO A 336 -16.92 12.76 16.51
N VAL A 337 -16.75 11.45 16.57
CA VAL A 337 -15.47 10.76 16.68
C VAL A 337 -15.44 9.81 15.49
N PHE A 338 -14.43 9.94 14.64
CA PHE A 338 -14.38 9.21 13.39
C PHE A 338 -12.96 8.79 13.04
N LEU A 339 -12.89 7.88 12.07
CA LEU A 339 -11.66 7.48 11.40
C LEU A 339 -11.47 8.44 10.22
N TYR A 340 -10.37 9.19 10.24
CA TYR A 340 -10.18 10.33 9.35
C TYR A 340 -9.51 9.92 8.03
N THR A 341 -8.23 9.56 8.09
CA THR A 341 -7.41 9.18 6.95
C THR A 341 -6.85 7.78 7.17
N THR A 342 -6.90 6.92 6.15
CA THR A 342 -6.02 5.74 6.10
C THR A 342 -4.61 6.25 5.82
N ASP A 343 -3.73 6.17 6.80
CA ASP A 343 -2.35 6.64 6.63
C ASP A 343 -1.43 5.51 6.15
N HIS A 344 -1.83 4.26 6.37
CA HIS A 344 -1.01 3.10 6.03
C HIS A 344 -1.82 1.84 5.75
N VAL A 345 -1.29 1.03 4.85
CA VAL A 345 -1.72 -0.35 4.59
C VAL A 345 -0.52 -1.27 4.76
N ASP A 346 -0.63 -2.28 5.61
CA ASP A 346 0.39 -3.34 5.74
C ASP A 346 -0.26 -4.73 5.62
N TYR A 347 0.58 -5.75 5.36
CA TYR A 347 0.14 -7.15 5.27
C TYR A 347 0.77 -7.97 6.37
N ILE A 348 -0.06 -8.43 7.31
CA ILE A 348 0.37 -9.23 8.45
C ILE A 348 0.15 -10.70 8.12
N LYS A 349 1.25 -11.46 8.05
CA LYS A 349 1.18 -12.91 7.89
C LYS A 349 0.90 -13.59 9.23
N ASN A 350 -0.23 -14.27 9.32
CA ASN A 350 -0.61 -15.08 10.46
C ASN A 350 0.24 -16.36 10.54
N LYS A 351 0.23 -17.02 11.71
CA LYS A 351 1.01 -18.24 11.96
C LYS A 351 0.61 -19.42 11.06
N ASP A 352 -0.64 -19.45 10.62
CA ASP A 352 -1.19 -20.46 9.71
C ASP A 352 -0.91 -20.15 8.23
N GLY A 353 -0.24 -19.02 7.95
CA GLY A 353 0.11 -18.58 6.61
C GLY A 353 -0.92 -17.64 5.96
N SER A 354 -2.12 -17.48 6.55
CA SER A 354 -3.11 -16.52 6.06
C SER A 354 -2.61 -15.08 6.19
N ILE A 355 -3.10 -14.20 5.31
CA ILE A 355 -2.78 -12.78 5.33
C ILE A 355 -3.95 -12.00 5.93
N ARG A 356 -3.59 -11.06 6.81
CA ARG A 356 -4.46 -10.04 7.35
C ARG A 356 -4.00 -8.70 6.82
N VAL A 357 -4.91 -7.93 6.23
CA VAL A 357 -4.65 -6.56 5.81
C VAL A 357 -4.85 -5.65 7.02
N ASP A 358 -3.86 -4.84 7.34
CA ASP A 358 -3.90 -3.83 8.40
C ASP A 358 -4.09 -2.45 7.77
N PHE A 359 -5.24 -1.83 8.02
CA PHE A 359 -5.46 -0.44 7.72
C PHE A 359 -5.23 0.39 8.98
N ALA A 360 -4.25 1.27 8.94
CA ALA A 360 -4.00 2.20 10.04
C ALA A 360 -4.70 3.53 9.75
N TRP A 361 -5.72 3.82 10.54
CA TRP A 361 -6.52 5.03 10.41
C TRP A 361 -6.22 6.01 11.52
N LEU A 362 -6.04 7.28 11.15
CA LEU A 362 -5.99 8.35 12.12
C LEU A 362 -7.35 8.48 12.81
N LEU A 363 -7.36 8.48 14.14
CA LEU A 363 -8.57 8.63 14.94
C LEU A 363 -8.69 10.08 15.41
N ALA A 364 -9.75 10.76 14.98
CA ALA A 364 -9.96 12.18 15.23
C ALA A 364 -11.30 12.46 15.93
N VAL A 365 -11.36 13.62 16.57
CA VAL A 365 -12.60 14.19 17.12
C VAL A 365 -12.86 15.53 16.43
N GLU A 366 -13.90 15.60 15.59
CA GLU A 366 -14.10 16.64 14.54
C GLU A 366 -13.98 18.07 15.02
N HIS A 367 -14.42 18.36 16.24
CA HIS A 367 -14.40 19.71 16.80
C HIS A 367 -12.98 20.34 16.92
N ARG A 368 -11.91 19.60 16.58
CA ARG A 368 -10.52 20.11 16.58
C ARG A 368 -9.71 19.75 15.34
N SER A 369 -10.19 18.84 14.50
CA SER A 369 -9.33 18.11 13.56
C SER A 369 -8.06 17.55 14.23
N CYS A 370 -8.08 17.24 15.53
CA CYS A 370 -6.90 16.79 16.24
C CYS A 370 -6.99 15.31 16.61
N ASP A 371 -5.85 14.65 16.45
CA ASP A 371 -5.69 13.22 16.53
C ASP A 371 -5.57 12.79 17.99
N ILE A 372 -6.22 11.67 18.32
CA ILE A 372 -6.12 11.07 19.65
C ILE A 372 -5.34 9.75 19.61
N GLY A 373 -4.88 9.34 18.44
CA GLY A 373 -4.12 8.12 18.21
C GLY A 373 -4.50 7.48 16.87
N THR A 374 -4.15 6.21 16.72
CA THR A 374 -4.41 5.44 15.50
C THR A 374 -5.28 4.24 15.82
N MET A 375 -6.29 4.01 14.99
CA MET A 375 -7.05 2.78 14.97
C MET A 375 -6.48 1.87 13.88
N HIS A 376 -5.91 0.74 14.28
CA HIS A 376 -5.63 -0.35 13.34
C HIS A 376 -6.89 -1.15 13.15
N VAL A 377 -7.28 -1.33 11.88
CA VAL A 377 -8.47 -2.07 11.48
C VAL A 377 -8.03 -3.22 10.58
N TYR A 378 -8.32 -4.43 11.02
CA TYR A 378 -7.81 -5.65 10.41
C TYR A 378 -8.87 -6.32 9.56
N TYR A 379 -8.52 -6.61 8.31
CA TYR A 379 -9.38 -7.32 7.37
C TYR A 379 -8.76 -8.67 6.97
N GLU A 380 -9.60 -9.69 6.86
CA GLU A 380 -9.21 -11.04 6.41
C GLU A 380 -10.16 -11.51 5.33
N TYR A 381 -9.69 -12.39 4.44
CA TYR A 381 -10.52 -12.94 3.38
C TYR A 381 -11.54 -13.95 3.92
N ASP A 382 -12.83 -13.67 3.69
CA ASP A 382 -13.93 -14.58 3.98
C ASP A 382 -14.28 -15.38 2.73
N LYS A 383 -13.96 -16.67 2.73
CA LYS A 383 -14.23 -17.59 1.60
C LYS A 383 -15.71 -17.71 1.25
N SER A 384 -16.62 -17.53 2.21
CA SER A 384 -18.06 -17.68 1.99
C SER A 384 -18.69 -16.45 1.35
N LYS A 385 -18.14 -15.27 1.66
CA LYS A 385 -18.58 -13.99 1.09
C LYS A 385 -17.73 -13.55 -0.10
N ASP A 386 -16.58 -14.20 -0.28
CA ASP A 386 -15.65 -13.97 -1.39
C ASP A 386 -15.14 -12.52 -1.45
N THR A 387 -14.84 -11.97 -0.27
CA THR A 387 -14.41 -10.58 -0.06
C THR A 387 -13.58 -10.47 1.23
N LEU A 388 -12.84 -9.37 1.40
CA LEU A 388 -12.21 -9.05 2.68
C LEU A 388 -13.27 -8.54 3.67
N VAL A 389 -13.21 -9.01 4.91
CA VAL A 389 -14.14 -8.61 5.98
C VAL A 389 -13.41 -8.16 7.23
N LEU A 390 -14.03 -7.25 7.97
CA LEU A 390 -13.54 -6.79 9.26
C LEU A 390 -13.39 -7.98 10.23
N ALA A 391 -12.16 -8.22 10.67
CA ALA A 391 -11.79 -9.36 11.51
C ALA A 391 -11.24 -8.93 12.89
N GLY A 392 -10.80 -7.68 13.02
CA GLY A 392 -10.28 -7.18 14.29
C GLY A 392 -10.02 -5.68 14.28
N ALA A 393 -9.79 -5.12 15.46
CA ALA A 393 -9.37 -3.74 15.61
C ALA A 393 -8.43 -3.59 16.82
N LYS A 394 -7.59 -2.56 16.80
CA LYS A 394 -6.69 -2.21 17.89
C LYS A 394 -6.40 -0.71 17.89
N TYR A 395 -6.75 -0.05 18.98
CA TYR A 395 -6.32 1.33 19.23
C TYR A 395 -4.89 1.40 19.79
N VAL A 396 -4.13 2.34 19.25
CA VAL A 396 -2.79 2.74 19.67
C VAL A 396 -2.83 4.23 20.04
N ASN A 397 -2.26 4.59 21.20
CA ASN A 397 -2.26 5.97 21.69
C ASN A 397 -1.38 6.89 20.85
N ARG A 398 -1.54 8.21 21.01
CA ARG A 398 -0.88 9.24 20.18
C ARG A 398 0.64 9.09 20.14
N GLU A 399 1.28 8.93 21.28
CA GLU A 399 2.74 8.82 21.37
C GLU A 399 3.28 7.60 20.60
N GLN A 400 2.60 6.45 20.73
CA GLN A 400 3.01 5.23 20.02
C GLN A 400 2.65 5.30 18.53
N ALA A 401 1.51 5.89 18.18
CA ALA A 401 1.10 6.13 16.79
C ALA A 401 2.12 6.98 16.04
N GLU A 402 2.60 8.07 16.65
CA GLU A 402 3.66 8.92 16.07
C GLU A 402 4.95 8.12 15.82
N LYS A 403 5.34 7.23 16.74
CA LYS A 403 6.53 6.37 16.55
C LYS A 403 6.34 5.41 15.38
N GLU A 404 5.18 4.77 15.28
CA GLU A 404 4.87 3.83 14.21
C GLU A 404 4.86 4.54 12.85
N TRP A 405 4.21 5.70 12.77
CA TRP A 405 4.20 6.54 11.57
C TRP A 405 5.61 6.93 11.11
N LYS A 406 6.49 7.37 12.03
CA LYS A 406 7.88 7.71 11.71
C LYS A 406 8.66 6.53 11.12
N GLU A 407 8.41 5.32 11.60
CA GLU A 407 9.04 4.11 11.04
C GLU A 407 8.46 3.74 9.67
N TRP A 408 7.15 3.93 9.46
CA TRP A 408 6.50 3.72 8.17
C TRP A 408 6.99 4.70 7.11
N ALA A 409 7.07 5.99 7.45
CA ALA A 409 7.63 7.03 6.59
C ALA A 409 9.05 6.66 6.11
N LYS A 410 9.90 6.15 7.01
CA LYS A 410 11.24 5.66 6.66
C LYS A 410 11.20 4.45 5.72
N ARG A 411 10.30 3.47 5.96
CA ARG A 411 10.13 2.30 5.08
C ARG A 411 9.72 2.72 3.66
N MET A 412 8.74 3.62 3.54
CA MET A 412 8.23 4.09 2.26
C MET A 412 9.29 4.85 1.46
N ARG A 413 10.06 5.73 2.11
CA ARG A 413 11.22 6.40 1.49
C ARG A 413 12.21 5.41 0.88
N LYS A 414 12.56 4.36 1.63
CA LYS A 414 13.48 3.32 1.15
C LYS A 414 12.91 2.55 -0.05
N LYS A 415 11.61 2.26 -0.06
CA LYS A 415 10.93 1.52 -1.13
C LYS A 415 10.88 2.34 -2.42
N ARG A 416 10.57 3.64 -2.34
CA ARG A 416 10.50 4.56 -3.50
C ARG A 416 11.85 5.09 -3.98
N GLY A 417 12.93 4.89 -3.20
CA GLY A 417 14.29 5.24 -3.62
C GLY A 417 14.62 6.75 -3.60
N SER A 418 13.77 7.57 -2.98
CA SER A 418 14.02 8.99 -2.72
C SER A 418 15.19 9.17 -1.74
N CYS A 419 16.11 10.08 -2.06
CA CYS A 419 17.37 10.30 -1.34
C CYS A 419 17.37 11.56 -0.44
N ASP A 420 16.25 12.27 -0.29
CA ASP A 420 16.24 13.50 0.51
C ASP A 420 15.75 13.24 1.94
N GLU A 421 16.65 13.47 2.91
CA GLU A 421 16.44 13.18 4.33
C GLU A 421 15.51 14.20 5.03
N GLU A 422 15.34 15.39 4.46
CA GLU A 422 14.71 16.52 5.13
C GLU A 422 13.21 16.64 4.78
N LYS A 423 12.36 16.58 5.82
CA LYS A 423 10.92 16.97 5.88
C LYS A 423 9.86 15.90 5.59
N MET A 424 9.72 14.94 6.50
CA MET A 424 8.40 14.37 6.81
C MET A 424 8.17 14.59 8.30
N GLU A 425 7.29 15.52 8.65
CA GLU A 425 6.92 15.80 10.03
C GLU A 425 5.61 15.08 10.37
N TRP A 426 5.56 14.48 11.54
CA TRP A 426 4.30 14.00 12.10
C TRP A 426 3.53 15.23 12.56
N ILE A 427 2.35 15.46 12.01
CA ILE A 427 1.60 16.68 12.27
C ILE A 427 0.53 16.35 13.28
N SER A 428 0.77 16.82 14.49
CA SER A 428 -0.04 16.54 15.66
C SER A 428 -1.11 17.59 15.94
N ASP A 429 -0.95 18.74 15.28
CA ASP A 429 -1.73 19.94 15.48
C ASP A 429 -2.24 20.36 14.09
N PHE A 430 -3.55 20.20 13.89
CA PHE A 430 -4.25 20.81 12.75
C PHE A 430 -4.29 22.32 12.97
N ASP A 431 -3.16 22.99 12.73
CA ASP A 431 -3.16 24.42 12.53
C ASP A 431 -3.80 24.68 11.16
N GLY A 432 -5.12 24.93 11.16
CA GLY A 432 -5.93 25.25 9.98
C GLY A 432 -5.53 26.51 9.20
N ASN A 433 -4.28 26.94 9.31
CA ASN A 433 -3.70 28.10 8.66
C ASN A 433 -2.56 27.75 7.69
N ASP A 434 -2.22 26.46 7.56
CA ASP A 434 -1.30 26.02 6.52
C ASP A 434 -1.86 24.74 5.91
N SER A 435 -2.64 24.88 4.83
CA SER A 435 -3.06 23.73 4.02
C SER A 435 -1.89 23.00 3.34
N SER A 436 -0.65 23.44 3.61
CA SER A 436 0.60 22.79 3.21
C SER A 436 1.28 22.02 4.35
N ARG A 437 0.82 22.13 5.60
CA ARG A 437 1.36 21.32 6.71
C ARG A 437 0.33 20.28 7.14
N TYR A 438 0.07 19.34 6.25
CA TYR A 438 -0.62 18.10 6.56
C TYR A 438 0.38 16.93 6.49
N ALA A 439 0.21 15.95 7.39
CA ALA A 439 1.13 14.86 7.74
C ALA A 439 2.18 14.55 6.66
N GLY A 440 3.47 14.57 7.05
CA GLY A 440 4.67 14.45 6.22
C GLY A 440 4.54 13.63 4.93
N PHE A 441 3.93 14.27 3.95
CA PHE A 441 3.96 13.97 2.53
C PHE A 441 4.34 15.23 1.76
N ASP A 442 4.75 16.31 2.43
CA ASP A 442 5.10 17.58 1.79
C ASP A 442 6.41 17.48 0.96
N CYS A 443 7.22 16.44 1.18
CA CYS A 443 8.31 16.04 0.28
C CYS A 443 7.90 15.05 -0.83
N LEU A 444 6.61 14.78 -0.98
CA LEU A 444 6.00 14.05 -2.10
C LEU A 444 5.16 14.98 -3.00
N TRP A 445 5.10 16.29 -2.70
CA TRP A 445 4.31 17.31 -3.41
C TRP A 445 5.14 18.46 -4.00
N ARG A 446 6.49 18.35 -4.03
CA ARG A 446 7.37 19.34 -4.68
C ARG A 446 8.39 18.71 -5.58
#